data_AF-A0A7C5SR81-F1
#
_entry.id   AF-A0A7C5SR81-F1
#
_cell.length_a   1.000
_cell.length_b   1.000
_cell.length_c   1.000
_cell.angle_alpha   90.00
_cell.angle_beta   90.00
_cell.angle_gamma   90.00
#
_symmetry.space_group_name_H-M   'P 1'
#
loop_
_entity.id
_entity.type
_entity.pdbx_description
1 polymer ?
#
loop_
_entity_poly.entity_id
_entity_poly.type
_entity_poly.pdbx_seq_one_letter_code
_entity_poly.pdbx_strand_id
1 'polypeptide(L)' 'YGVTLEMSDGFVDEVVRRSLAQHRRAGGRAPQAVLEPVVNELLFHLPDPGVRRLLLKAEHLEHPERALEEARRQEAAA' A
#
# COMPACT_ATOMS: atom_id res chain seq x y z
N TYR A 1 9.34 -17.79 -1.34
CA TYR A 1 9.54 -16.38 -1.70
C TYR A 1 8.22 -15.68 -1.56
N GLY A 2 8.15 -14.65 -0.72
CA GLY A 2 6.93 -13.89 -0.49
C GLY A 2 7.30 -12.58 0.15
N VAL A 3 6.58 -11.52 -0.21
CA VAL A 3 6.70 -10.21 0.41
C VAL A 3 5.56 -10.08 1.41
N THR A 4 5.88 -9.80 2.67
CA THR A 4 4.88 -9.54 3.71
C THR A 4 4.39 -8.11 3.56
N LEU A 5 3.11 -7.95 3.23
CA LEU A 5 2.45 -6.64 3.17
C LEU A 5 1.74 -6.37 4.50
N GLU A 6 2.02 -5.22 5.08
CA GLU A 6 1.38 -4.73 6.29
C GLU A 6 0.80 -3.35 6.05
N MET A 7 -0.26 -3.03 6.78
CA MET A 7 -0.93 -1.74 6.74
C MET A 7 -0.90 -1.14 8.13
N SER A 8 -0.42 0.10 8.23
CA SER A 8 -0.57 0.88 9.46
C SER A 8 -2.04 1.24 9.68
N ASP A 9 -2.42 1.50 10.93
CA ASP A 9 -3.78 1.93 11.27
C ASP A 9 -4.17 3.22 10.50
N GLY A 10 -3.23 4.17 10.40
CA GLY A 10 -3.45 5.41 9.64
C GLY A 10 -3.67 5.19 8.14
N PHE A 11 -3.09 4.14 7.56
CA PHE A 11 -3.38 3.76 6.18
C PHE A 11 -4.81 3.22 6.04
N VAL A 12 -5.24 2.36 6.97
CA VAL A 12 -6.60 1.81 6.97
C VAL A 12 -7.66 2.91 7.12
N ASP A 13 -7.46 3.83 8.07
CA ASP A 13 -8.36 4.96 8.29
C ASP A 13 -8.51 5.84 7.04
N GLU A 14 -7.40 6.12 6.36
CA GLU A 14 -7.40 6.93 5.16
C GLU A 14 -8.06 6.23 3.97
N VAL A 15 -7.87 4.91 3.81
CA VAL A 15 -8.59 4.10 2.82
C VAL A 15 -10.10 4.17 3.04
N VAL A 16 -10.54 4.04 4.30
CA VAL A 16 -11.97 4.14 4.66
C VAL A 16 -12.50 5.53 4.36
N ARG A 17 -11.76 6.58 4.73
CA ARG A 17 -12.15 7.98 4.47
C ARG A 17 -12.33 8.24 2.98
N ARG A 18 -11.38 7.84 2.13
CA ARG A 18 -11.46 7.98 0.66
C ARG A 18 -12.59 7.15 0.06
N SER A 19 -12.76 5.92 0.55
CA SER A 19 -13.83 5.01 0.12
C SER A 19 -15.21 5.65 0.31
N LEU A 20 -15.45 6.25 1.48
CA LEU A 20 -16.70 6.94 1.80
C LEU A 20 -16.88 8.25 1.02
N ALA A 21 -15.80 8.98 0.75
CA ALA A 21 -15.83 10.24 0.03
C ALA A 21 -16.02 10.09 -1.50
N GLN A 22 -15.33 9.13 -2.12
CA GLN A 22 -15.20 9.01 -3.57
C GLN A 22 -16.05 7.87 -4.15
N HIS A 23 -16.30 6.81 -3.38
CA HIS A 23 -16.89 5.56 -3.87
C HIS A 23 -18.10 5.10 -3.05
N ARG A 24 -18.84 6.02 -2.41
CA ARG A 24 -19.99 5.70 -1.53
C ARG A 24 -21.01 4.74 -2.14
N ARG A 25 -21.23 4.81 -3.46
CA ARG A 25 -22.20 3.95 -4.18
C ARG A 25 -21.69 2.52 -4.42
N ALA A 26 -20.39 2.27 -4.26
CA ALA A 26 -19.76 0.97 -4.46
C ALA A 26 -19.88 0.04 -3.23
N GLY A 27 -20.38 0.54 -2.09
CA GLY A 27 -20.57 -0.24 -0.87
C GLY A 27 -19.28 -0.92 -0.42
N GLY A 28 -19.34 -2.22 -0.12
CA GLY A 28 -18.16 -3.01 0.31
C GLY A 28 -17.03 -3.11 -0.72
N ARG A 29 -17.25 -2.70 -1.98
CA ARG A 29 -16.21 -2.65 -3.03
C ARG A 29 -15.44 -1.33 -3.04
N ALA A 30 -15.88 -0.33 -2.28
CA ALA A 30 -15.22 0.97 -2.24
C ALA A 30 -13.74 0.90 -1.81
N PRO A 31 -13.34 0.08 -0.81
CA PRO A 31 -11.92 -0.06 -0.46
C PRO A 31 -11.07 -0.62 -1.58
N GLN A 32 -11.60 -1.56 -2.37
CA GLN A 32 -10.88 -2.11 -3.52
C GLN A 32 -10.53 -1.01 -4.53
N ALA A 33 -11.47 -0.12 -4.85
CA ALA A 33 -11.24 0.97 -5.79
C ALA A 33 -10.14 1.95 -5.34
N VAL A 34 -9.97 2.12 -4.02
CA VAL A 34 -8.90 2.96 -3.44
C VAL A 34 -7.56 2.23 -3.42
N LEU A 35 -7.56 0.93 -3.12
CA LEU A 35 -6.34 0.14 -2.97
C LEU A 35 -5.75 -0.33 -4.30
N GLU A 36 -6.58 -0.56 -5.31
CA GLU A 36 -6.17 -1.16 -6.59
C GLU A 36 -5.04 -0.39 -7.29
N PRO A 37 -5.07 0.95 -7.41
CA PRO A 37 -3.96 1.70 -8.01
C PRO A 37 -2.63 1.51 -7.26
N VAL A 38 -2.69 1.53 -5.92
CA VAL A 38 -1.52 1.38 -5.04
C VAL A 38 -0.93 -0.02 -5.16
N VAL A 39 -1.78 -1.05 -5.07
CA VAL A 39 -1.33 -2.44 -5.15
C VAL A 39 -0.80 -2.76 -6.55
N ASN A 40 -1.43 -2.26 -7.62
CA ASN A 40 -0.94 -2.47 -8.98
C ASN A 40 0.45 -1.88 -9.19
N GLU A 41 0.70 -0.66 -8.69
CA GLU A 41 2.03 -0.06 -8.76
C GLU A 41 3.05 -0.90 -7.99
N LEU A 42 2.73 -1.34 -6.76
CA LEU A 42 3.63 -2.19 -5.97
C LEU A 42 3.91 -3.53 -6.66
N LEU A 43 2.89 -4.17 -7.22
CA LEU A 43 3.01 -5.45 -7.91
C LEU A 43 3.88 -5.37 -9.17
N PHE A 44 3.95 -4.21 -9.84
CA PHE A 44 4.84 -4.02 -10.97
C PHE A 44 6.33 -4.17 -10.59
N HIS A 45 6.69 -3.71 -9.39
CA HIS A 45 8.08 -3.75 -8.90
C HIS A 45 8.41 -4.99 -8.07
N LEU A 46 7.43 -5.85 -7.79
CA LEU A 46 7.59 -7.05 -6.97
C LEU A 46 7.49 -8.33 -7.82
N PRO A 47 8.19 -9.42 -7.44
CA PRO A 47 9.06 -9.53 -6.27
C PRO A 47 10.43 -8.87 -6.49
N ASP A 48 10.89 -8.13 -5.47
CA ASP A 48 12.24 -7.56 -5.41
C ASP A 48 13.06 -8.35 -4.36
N PRO A 49 14.23 -8.92 -4.71
CA PRO A 49 15.08 -9.64 -3.76
C PRO A 49 15.50 -8.84 -2.53
N GLY A 50 15.54 -7.51 -2.63
CA GLY A 50 15.88 -6.59 -1.55
C GLY A 50 14.67 -6.13 -0.73
N VAL A 51 13.49 -6.73 -0.90
CA VAL A 51 12.26 -6.37 -0.20
C VAL A 51 11.57 -7.64 0.32
N ARG A 52 11.57 -7.83 1.64
CA ARG A 52 10.82 -8.94 2.28
C ARG A 52 9.56 -8.47 2.98
N ARG A 53 9.54 -7.22 3.44
CA ARG A 53 8.40 -6.62 4.14
C ARG A 53 8.11 -5.23 3.59
N LEU A 54 6.83 -4.91 3.43
CA LEU A 54 6.32 -3.59 3.07
C LEU A 54 5.33 -3.12 4.12
N LEU A 55 5.53 -1.93 4.67
CA LEU A 55 4.59 -1.26 5.55
C LEU A 55 3.92 -0.11 4.80
N LEU A 56 2.60 -0.19 4.62
CA LEU A 56 1.79 0.87 4.02
C LEU A 56 1.38 1.90 5.07
N LYS A 57 1.74 3.16 4.82
CA LYS A 57 1.38 4.36 5.59
C LYS A 57 0.46 5.22 4.74
N ALA A 58 -0.33 6.10 5.37
CA ALA A 58 -1.33 6.93 4.69
C ALA A 58 -0.78 7.64 3.43
N GLU A 59 0.44 8.18 3.49
CA GLU A 59 1.13 8.85 2.37
C GLU A 59 1.41 7.94 1.15
N HIS A 60 1.41 6.62 1.33
CA HIS A 60 1.61 5.66 0.24
C HIS A 60 0.36 5.50 -0.64
N LEU A 61 -0.78 6.08 -0.27
CA LEU A 61 -1.96 6.12 -1.13
C LEU A 61 -1.79 7.07 -2.32
N GLU A 62 -0.98 8.13 -2.17
CA GLU A 62 -0.57 8.98 -3.29
C GLU A 62 0.78 8.57 -3.89
N HIS A 63 1.68 8.03 -3.06
CA HIS A 63 3.06 7.73 -3.41
C HIS A 63 3.44 6.28 -3.06
N PRO A 64 2.83 5.27 -3.71
CA PRO A 64 3.10 3.85 -3.45
C PRO A 64 4.58 3.47 -3.60
N GLU A 65 5.32 4.12 -4.52
CA GLU A 65 6.74 3.91 -4.76
C GLU A 65 7.61 4.15 -3.52
N ARG A 66 7.19 5.08 -2.65
CA ARG A 66 7.91 5.37 -1.41
C ARG A 66 7.93 4.18 -0.46
N ALA A 67 6.89 3.36 -0.45
CA ALA A 67 6.86 2.15 0.37
C ALA A 67 8.00 1.18 -0.02
N LEU A 68 8.29 1.07 -1.31
CA LEU A 68 9.38 0.23 -1.83
C LEU A 68 10.75 0.83 -1.48
N GLU A 69 10.90 2.15 -1.60
CA GLU A 69 12.15 2.82 -1.20
C GLU A 69 12.44 2.66 0.30
N GLU A 70 11.42 2.84 1.15
CA GLU A 70 11.52 2.63 2.59
C GLU A 70 11.90 1.19 2.91
N ALA A 71 11.25 0.22 2.29
CA ALA A 71 11.54 -1.20 2.51
C ALA A 71 12.97 -1.57 2.11
N ARG A 72 13.43 -1.12 0.93
CA ARG A 72 14.82 -1.33 0.48
C ARG A 72 15.83 -0.75 1.46
N ARG A 73 15.56 0.46 1.99
CA ARG A 73 16.44 1.10 2.99
C ARG A 73 16.46 0.33 4.31
N GLN A 74 15.32 -0.20 4.74
CA GLN A 74 15.22 -1.00 5.96
C GLN A 74 15.97 -2.33 5.84
N GLU A 75 15.82 -3.03 4.71
CA GLU A 75 16.52 -4.31 4.48
C GLU A 75 18.03 -4.10 4.30
N ALA A 76 18.47 -2.99 3.70
CA ALA A 76 19.89 -2.65 3.60
C ALA A 76 20.52 -2.28 4.95
N ALA A 77 19.70 -1.89 5.94
CA ALA A 77 20.14 -1.54 7.29
C ALA A 77 20.05 -2.71 8.29
N ALA A 78 19.51 -3.85 7.87
CA ALA A 78 19.33 -5.07 8.66
C ALA A 78 20.47 -6.08 8.41
#